data_AF-A0A7K0VUR3-F1
#
_entry.id   AF-A0A7K0VUR3-F1
#
_cell.length_a   1.000
_cell.length_b   1.000
_cell.length_c   1.000
_cell.angle_alpha   90.00
_cell.angle_beta   90.00
_cell.angle_gamma   90.00
#
_symmetry.space_group_name_H-M   'P 1'
#
loop_
_entity.id
_entity.type
_entity.pdbx_description
1 polymer ?
#
loop_
_entity_poly.entity_id
_entity_poly.type
_entity_poly.pdbx_seq_one_letter_code
_entity_poly.pdbx_strand_id
1 'polypeptide(L)' 'VFGTNHIPRIEDWPVMPVERAGFQLKPSGFFSRSPGIDVAAAKPACH' A
#
# COMPACT_ATOMS: atom_id res chain seq x y z
N VAL A 1 15.00 -4.01 9.93
CA VAL A 1 14.30 -5.30 10.22
C VAL A 1 12.85 -4.98 10.50
N PHE A 2 11.91 -5.82 10.05
CA PHE A 2 10.47 -5.56 10.11
C PHE A 2 9.75 -6.75 10.73
N GLY A 3 8.66 -6.51 11.45
CA GLY A 3 7.89 -7.55 12.16
C GLY A 3 6.65 -6.98 12.83
N THR A 4 5.77 -7.85 13.30
CA THR A 4 4.52 -7.51 14.02
C THR A 4 4.49 -8.19 15.38
N ASN A 5 3.82 -7.56 16.35
CA ASN A 5 3.48 -8.19 17.63
C ASN A 5 1.95 -8.26 17.71
N HIS A 6 1.39 -9.42 17.35
CA HIS A 6 -0.06 -9.61 17.26
C HIS A 6 -0.66 -9.94 18.63
N ILE A 7 -1.39 -8.99 19.20
CA ILE A 7 -2.18 -9.17 20.43
C ILE A 7 -3.63 -9.49 20.01
N PRO A 8 -4.13 -10.73 20.19
CA PRO A 8 -5.43 -11.14 19.70
C PRO A 8 -6.59 -10.28 20.23
N ARG A 9 -7.61 -10.08 19.39
CA ARG A 9 -8.82 -9.31 19.68
C ARG A 9 -10.07 -10.18 19.43
N ILE A 10 -11.24 -9.74 19.91
CA ILE A 10 -12.47 -10.53 19.76
C ILE A 10 -12.95 -10.59 18.30
N GLU A 11 -12.59 -9.58 17.52
CA GLU A 11 -12.85 -9.46 16.09
C GLU A 11 -12.07 -10.50 15.27
N ASP A 12 -11.04 -11.12 15.85
CA ASP A 12 -10.27 -12.18 15.21
C ASP A 12 -11.02 -13.52 15.19
N TRP A 13 -12.15 -13.62 15.88
CA TRP A 13 -12.95 -14.83 15.99
C TRP A 13 -14.27 -14.72 15.20
N PRO A 14 -14.73 -15.80 14.53
CA PRO A 14 -14.09 -17.11 14.37
C PRO A 14 -13.01 -17.14 13.28
N VAL A 15 -12.90 -16.06 12.51
CA VAL A 15 -11.95 -15.91 11.41
C VAL A 15 -11.30 -14.55 11.53
N MET A 16 -9.97 -14.56 11.61
CA MET A 16 -9.17 -13.34 11.74
C MET A 16 -9.20 -12.53 10.43
N PRO A 17 -9.52 -11.23 10.48
CA PRO A 17 -9.31 -10.32 9.36
C PRO A 17 -7.82 -10.18 9.00
N VAL A 18 -7.52 -9.77 7.77
CA VAL A 18 -6.13 -9.67 7.30
C VAL A 18 -5.42 -8.48 7.93
N GLU A 19 -4.35 -8.73 8.69
CA GLU A 19 -3.35 -7.72 9.05
C GLU A 19 -2.33 -7.54 7.92
N ARG A 20 -2.12 -6.31 7.44
CA ARG A 20 -1.16 -6.00 6.37
C ARG A 20 0.02 -5.21 6.90
N ALA A 21 1.22 -5.73 6.66
CA ALA A 21 2.46 -5.06 7.01
C ALA A 21 3.38 -5.05 5.78
N GLY A 22 4.02 -3.92 5.49
CA GLY A 22 4.88 -3.77 4.31
C GLY A 22 5.70 -2.49 4.35
N PHE A 23 6.65 -2.36 3.44
CA PHE A 23 7.47 -1.17 3.26
C PHE A 23 7.53 -0.79 1.79
N GLN A 24 7.85 0.48 1.52
CA GLN A 24 8.08 0.96 0.16
C GLN A 24 9.45 1.62 0.09
N LEU A 25 10.21 1.27 -0.94
CA LEU A 25 11.39 2.01 -1.33
C LEU A 25 10.98 3.01 -2.39
N LYS A 26 11.14 4.30 -2.10
CA LYS A 26 10.87 5.37 -3.05
C LYS A 26 12.20 5.90 -3.58
N PRO A 27 12.31 6.14 -4.90
CA PRO A 27 13.49 6.78 -5.46
C PRO A 27 13.64 8.20 -4.89
N SER A 28 14.84 8.53 -4.41
CA SER A 28 15.20 9.88 -3.94
C SER A 28 16.35 10.41 -4.78
N GLY A 29 16.13 11.52 -5.49
CA GLY A 29 17.11 12.08 -6.42
C GLY A 29 17.41 11.23 -7.66
N PHE A 30 16.63 10.18 -7.93
CA PHE A 30 16.86 9.27 -9.07
C PHE A 30 16.36 9.83 -10.40
N PHE A 31 15.24 10.56 -10.40
CA PHE A 31 14.68 11.18 -11.59
C PHE A 31 14.85 12.71 -11.55
N SER A 32 15.13 13.34 -12.69
CA SER A 32 15.21 14.80 -12.82
C SER A 32 13.83 15.48 -12.81
N ARG A 33 12.76 14.74 -13.10
CA ARG A 33 11.36 15.18 -13.08
C ARG A 33 10.45 14.00 -12.71
N SER A 34 9.19 14.27 -12.35
CA SER A 34 8.20 13.23 -12.04
C SER A 34 8.13 12.16 -13.15
N PRO A 35 8.33 10.86 -12.83
CA PRO A 35 8.38 9.79 -13.83
C PRO A 35 7.01 9.48 -14.45
N GLY A 36 5.90 9.87 -13.81
CA GLY A 36 4.55 9.58 -14.28
C GLY A 36 3.89 10.71 -15.07
N ILE A 37 4.64 11.75 -15.46
CA ILE A 37 4.04 12.98 -15.97
C ILE A 37 3.35 12.83 -17.33
N ASP A 38 3.84 11.93 -18.18
CA ASP A 38 3.30 11.70 -19.52
C ASP A 38 2.30 10.52 -19.54
N VAL A 39 1.93 10.00 -18.37
CA VAL A 39 0.96 8.91 -18.25
C VAL A 39 -0.46 9.49 -18.36
N ALA A 40 -1.21 9.04 -19.37
CA ALA A 40 -2.60 9.44 -19.56
C ALA A 40 -3.47 9.04 -18.35
N ALA A 41 -4.44 9.90 -18.00
CA ALA A 41 -5.39 9.61 -16.93
C ALA A 41 -6.29 8.40 -17.27
N ALA A 42 -6.74 7.69 -16.24
CA ALA A 42 -7.71 6.62 -16.41
C ALA A 42 -9.03 7.17 -16.96
N LYS A 43 -9.67 6.42 -17.87
CA LYS A 43 -11.01 6.76 -18.38
C LYS A 43 -12.01 6.79 -17.22
N PRO A 44 -12.89 7.80 -17.14
CA PRO A 44 -13.93 7.81 -16.11
C PRO A 44 -14.86 6.59 -16.31
N ALA A 45 -15.14 5.86 -15.23
CA ALA A 45 -16.21 4.88 -15.22
C ALA A 45 -17.55 5.61 -15.25
N CYS A 46 -18.47 5.21 -16.14
CA CYS A 46 -19.84 5.72 -16.15
C CYS A 46 -20.58 5.24 -14.88
N HIS A 47 -21.25 6.19 -14.22
CA HIS A 47 -22.25 5.89 -13.19
C HIS A 47 -23.51 5.29 -13.83
#